data_AF-A0A958MR96-F1
#
_entry.id   AF-A0A958MR96-F1
#
_cell.length_a   1.000
_cell.length_b   1.000
_cell.length_c   1.000
_cell.angle_alpha   90.00
_cell.angle_beta   90.00
_cell.angle_gamma   90.00
#
_symmetry.space_group_name_H-M   'P 1'
#
loop_
_entity.id
_entity.type
_entity.pdbx_description
1 polymer ?
#
loop_
_entity_poly.entity_id
_entity_poly.type
_entity_poly.pdbx_seq_one_letter_code
_entity_poly.pdbx_strand_id
1 'polypeptide(L)'
;MPSPIVNQLKSEHRRIQETFQRIREVGGSSPEGKALLYQAKDLILSHIRTEDEHIYPKLAQSPEGKEVADCFSQEMKNLAQVVTQFFAKYENGEESAIQFAVDLGRVMGALSTRIIREESRLYEAYDRMVAGRMSA
;
A
#
# COMPACT_ATOMS: atom_id res chain seq x y z
N MET A 1 -20.14 1.75 -9.70
CA MET A 1 -19.38 0.52 -9.98
C MET A 1 -17.92 0.87 -10.02
N PRO A 2 -17.04 0.09 -9.36
CA PRO A 2 -15.61 0.35 -9.38
C PRO A 2 -15.03 0.20 -10.78
N SER A 3 -14.13 1.11 -11.16
CA SER A 3 -13.39 0.97 -12.41
C SER A 3 -12.49 -0.28 -12.41
N PRO A 4 -12.10 -0.81 -13.60
CA PRO A 4 -11.25 -1.99 -13.68
C PRO A 4 -9.94 -1.86 -12.90
N ILE A 5 -9.30 -0.69 -12.94
CA ILE A 5 -8.06 -0.41 -12.20
C ILE A 5 -8.28 -0.42 -10.69
N VAL A 6 -9.41 0.12 -10.19
CA VAL A 6 -9.76 0.05 -8.77
C VAL A 6 -9.97 -1.39 -8.32
N ASN A 7 -10.61 -2.24 -9.14
CA ASN A 7 -10.76 -3.66 -8.81
C ASN A 7 -9.40 -4.40 -8.75
N GLN A 8 -8.47 -4.05 -9.65
CA GLN A 8 -7.11 -4.58 -9.62
C GLN A 8 -6.40 -4.18 -8.32
N LEU A 9 -6.37 -2.88 -8.00
CA LEU A 9 -5.70 -2.36 -6.80
C LEU A 9 -6.27 -2.97 -5.51
N LYS A 10 -7.59 -3.14 -5.42
CA LYS A 10 -8.23 -3.86 -4.31
C LYS A 10 -7.82 -5.34 -4.22
N SER A 11 -7.53 -5.97 -5.36
CA SER A 11 -6.97 -7.33 -5.35
C SER A 11 -5.52 -7.36 -4.90
N GLU A 12 -4.73 -6.34 -5.23
CA GLU A 12 -3.36 -6.19 -4.75
C GLU A 12 -3.32 -5.97 -3.24
N HIS A 13 -4.23 -5.15 -2.68
CA HIS A 13 -4.39 -4.97 -1.24
C HIS A 13 -4.56 -6.31 -0.50
N ARG A 14 -5.46 -7.18 -0.99
CA ARG A 14 -5.68 -8.50 -0.41
C ARG A 14 -4.41 -9.34 -0.43
N ARG A 15 -3.69 -9.36 -1.56
CA ARG A 15 -2.42 -10.10 -1.69
C ARG A 15 -1.34 -9.57 -0.76
N ILE A 16 -1.23 -8.25 -0.59
CA ILE A 16 -0.31 -7.63 0.36
C ILE A 16 -0.63 -8.10 1.78
N GLN A 17 -1.90 -8.01 2.20
CA GLN A 17 -2.34 -8.42 3.53
C GLN A 17 -2.09 -9.92 3.79
N GLU A 18 -2.42 -10.78 2.82
CA GLU A 18 -2.17 -12.23 2.87
C GLU A 18 -0.68 -12.54 3.00
N THR A 19 0.17 -11.84 2.23
CA THR A 19 1.64 -12.02 2.28
C THR A 19 2.18 -11.65 3.66
N PHE A 20 1.76 -10.51 4.22
CA PHE A 20 2.18 -10.09 5.57
C PHE A 20 1.66 -11.02 6.67
N GLN A 21 0.45 -11.57 6.51
CA GLN A 21 -0.08 -12.58 7.42
C GLN A 21 0.77 -13.86 7.37
N ARG A 22 1.21 -14.28 6.17
CA ARG A 22 2.10 -15.43 6.04
C ARG A 22 3.48 -15.18 6.67
N ILE A 23 4.06 -13.99 6.45
CA ILE A 23 5.33 -13.58 7.10
C ILE A 23 5.22 -13.68 8.63
N ARG A 24 4.08 -13.27 9.19
CA ARG A 24 3.82 -13.37 10.63
C ARG A 24 3.85 -14.81 11.14
N GLU A 25 3.36 -15.77 10.34
CA GLU A 25 3.30 -17.18 10.70
C GLU A 25 4.66 -17.87 10.63
N VAL A 26 5.48 -17.54 9.62
CA VAL A 26 6.73 -18.27 9.32
C VAL A 26 8.01 -17.57 9.80
N GLY A 27 7.90 -16.33 10.30
CA GLY A 27 9.04 -15.48 10.68
C GLY A 27 9.82 -14.95 9.46
N GLY A 28 10.71 -13.98 9.66
CA GLY A 28 11.49 -13.37 8.57
C GLY A 28 12.83 -14.08 8.29
N SER A 29 13.32 -14.89 9.23
CA SER A 29 14.66 -15.52 9.14
C SER A 29 14.64 -16.84 8.38
N SER A 30 13.46 -17.45 8.21
CA SER A 30 13.31 -18.67 7.42
C SER A 30 13.50 -18.37 5.93
N PRO A 31 13.97 -19.34 5.11
CA PRO A 31 14.06 -19.15 3.66
C PRO A 31 12.71 -18.74 3.03
N GLU A 32 11.59 -19.31 3.51
CA GLU A 32 10.24 -18.91 3.11
C GLU A 32 9.94 -17.46 3.53
N GLY A 33 10.25 -17.09 4.77
CA GLY A 33 10.11 -15.74 5.29
C GLY A 33 10.83 -14.69 4.47
N LYS A 34 12.10 -14.95 4.12
CA LYS A 34 12.89 -14.06 3.26
C LYS A 34 12.26 -13.92 1.88
N ALA A 35 11.84 -15.02 1.26
CA ALA A 35 11.15 -14.97 -0.04
C ALA A 35 9.85 -14.15 0.03
N LEU A 36 9.07 -14.31 1.09
CA LEU A 36 7.83 -13.54 1.31
C LEU A 36 8.11 -12.06 1.58
N LEU A 37 9.20 -11.71 2.29
CA LEU A 37 9.62 -10.32 2.47
C LEU A 37 9.95 -9.65 1.13
N TYR A 38 10.69 -10.34 0.25
CA TYR A 38 10.93 -9.86 -1.12
C TYR A 38 9.63 -9.71 -1.90
N GLN A 39 8.76 -10.72 -1.86
CA GLN A 39 7.46 -10.67 -2.52
C GLN A 39 6.60 -9.50 -2.03
N ALA A 40 6.53 -9.27 -0.72
CA ALA A 40 5.78 -8.16 -0.13
C ALA A 40 6.31 -6.80 -0.61
N LYS A 41 7.65 -6.65 -0.66
CA LYS A 41 8.31 -5.44 -1.18
C LYS A 41 7.91 -5.19 -2.64
N ASP A 42 8.01 -6.21 -3.49
CA ASP A 42 7.67 -6.10 -4.92
C ASP A 42 6.20 -5.78 -5.13
N LEU A 43 5.29 -6.42 -4.38
CA LEU A 43 3.86 -6.14 -4.43
C LEU A 43 3.57 -4.69 -4.06
N ILE A 44 4.17 -4.17 -2.98
CA ILE A 44 3.98 -2.77 -2.55
C ILE A 44 4.52 -1.80 -3.60
N LEU A 45 5.72 -2.04 -4.14
CA LEU A 45 6.31 -1.16 -5.15
C LEU A 45 5.49 -1.13 -6.44
N SER A 46 5.01 -2.30 -6.90
CA SER A 46 4.13 -2.40 -8.07
C SER A 46 2.80 -1.69 -7.84
N HIS A 47 2.24 -1.82 -6.65
CA HIS A 47 1.00 -1.17 -6.25
C HIS A 47 1.13 0.36 -6.31
N ILE A 48 2.12 0.91 -5.61
CA ILE A 48 2.40 2.36 -5.57
C ILE A 48 2.63 2.90 -6.99
N ARG A 49 3.42 2.18 -7.81
CA ARG A 49 3.67 2.58 -9.19
C ARG A 49 2.39 2.69 -10.01
N THR A 50 1.46 1.77 -9.82
CA THR A 50 0.16 1.80 -10.51
C THR A 50 -0.66 3.02 -10.09
N GLU A 51 -0.65 3.38 -8.81
CA GLU A 51 -1.30 4.60 -8.33
C GLU A 51 -0.65 5.88 -8.92
N ASP A 52 0.68 5.95 -8.93
CA ASP A 52 1.47 7.06 -9.45
C ASP A 52 1.29 7.28 -10.95
N GLU A 53 1.21 6.19 -11.73
CA GLU A 53 1.08 6.26 -13.19
C GLU A 53 -0.36 6.54 -13.65
N HIS A 54 -1.37 6.20 -12.84
CA HIS A 54 -2.76 6.20 -13.30
C HIS A 54 -3.74 6.98 -12.42
N ILE A 55 -3.67 6.81 -11.09
CA ILE A 55 -4.68 7.35 -10.17
C ILE A 55 -4.40 8.83 -9.90
N TYR A 56 -3.23 9.16 -9.38
CA TYR A 56 -2.90 10.54 -9.03
C TYR A 56 -2.94 11.51 -10.22
N PRO A 57 -2.39 11.17 -11.40
CA PRO A 57 -2.44 12.08 -12.56
C PRO A 57 -3.87 12.33 -13.03
N LYS A 58 -4.77 11.36 -12.87
CA LYS A 58 -6.17 11.53 -13.28
C LYS A 58 -6.92 12.43 -12.32
N LEU A 59 -6.74 12.22 -11.01
CA LEU A 59 -7.37 13.06 -9.98
C LEU A 59 -6.90 14.51 -10.04
N ALA A 60 -5.62 14.75 -10.34
CA ALA A 60 -5.06 16.09 -10.46
C ALA A 60 -5.66 16.96 -11.58
N GLN A 61 -6.52 16.40 -12.44
CA GLN A 61 -7.17 17.13 -13.54
C GLN A 61 -8.36 18.01 -13.08
N SER A 62 -8.79 17.92 -11.82
CA SER A 62 -9.74 18.89 -11.24
C SER A 62 -9.27 19.40 -9.88
N PRO A 63 -9.75 20.58 -9.42
CA PRO A 63 -9.39 21.13 -8.11
C PRO A 63 -9.73 20.17 -6.96
N GLU A 64 -10.95 19.61 -6.92
CA GLU A 64 -11.37 18.66 -5.88
C GLU A 64 -10.48 17.41 -5.87
N GLY A 65 -10.20 16.84 -7.05
CA GLY A 65 -9.37 15.64 -7.16
C GLY A 65 -7.92 15.93 -6.80
N LYS A 66 -7.41 17.11 -7.14
CA LYS A 66 -6.06 17.55 -6.77
C LYS A 66 -5.88 17.62 -5.27
N GLU A 67 -6.85 18.16 -4.52
CA GLU A 67 -6.78 18.18 -3.05
C GLU A 67 -6.70 16.77 -2.45
N VAL A 68 -7.49 15.83 -2.99
CA VAL A 68 -7.43 14.42 -2.60
C VAL A 68 -6.06 13.82 -2.93
N ALA A 69 -5.56 14.01 -4.16
CA ALA A 69 -4.27 13.49 -4.60
C ALA A 69 -3.11 14.04 -3.76
N ASP A 70 -3.10 15.34 -3.47
CA ASP A 70 -2.07 16.00 -2.67
C ASP A 70 -2.08 15.47 -1.22
N CYS A 71 -3.27 15.27 -0.62
CA CYS A 71 -3.41 14.66 0.71
C CYS A 71 -2.81 13.24 0.77
N PHE A 72 -3.18 12.37 -0.16
CA PHE A 72 -2.67 10.99 -0.19
C PHE A 72 -1.18 10.90 -0.54
N SER A 73 -0.68 11.81 -1.38
CA SER A 73 0.74 11.89 -1.71
C SER A 73 1.60 12.23 -0.48
N GLN A 74 1.12 13.10 0.42
CA GLN A 74 1.84 13.40 1.66
C GLN A 74 1.81 12.22 2.64
N GLU A 75 0.67 11.52 2.73
CA GLU A 75 0.56 10.32 3.56
C GLU A 75 1.45 9.18 3.06
N MET A 76 1.65 9.09 1.74
CA MET A 76 2.56 8.12 1.13
C MET A 76 3.99 8.27 1.63
N LYS A 77 4.47 9.49 1.85
CA LYS A 77 5.85 9.72 2.33
C LYS A 77 6.09 9.07 3.70
N ASN A 78 5.11 9.19 4.60
CA ASN A 78 5.19 8.59 5.93
C ASN A 78 5.15 7.06 5.85
N LEU A 79 4.26 6.50 5.03
CA LEU A 79 4.16 5.05 4.83
C LEU A 79 5.42 4.49 4.19
N ALA A 80 5.93 5.14 3.14
CA ALA A 80 7.15 4.75 2.44
C ALA A 80 8.34 4.69 3.40
N GLN A 81 8.46 5.65 4.32
CA GLN A 81 9.50 5.62 5.34
C GLN A 81 9.39 4.39 6.25
N VAL A 82 8.19 4.11 6.79
CA VAL A 82 7.95 2.96 7.69
C VAL A 82 8.26 1.63 6.98
N VAL A 83 7.78 1.47 5.75
CA VAL A 83 7.96 0.25 4.95
C VAL A 83 9.43 0.07 4.56
N THR A 84 10.10 1.12 4.11
CA THR A 84 11.51 1.04 3.69
C THR A 84 12.43 0.74 4.87
N GLN A 85 12.18 1.35 6.03
CA GLN A 85 12.94 1.06 7.25
C GLN A 85 12.76 -0.38 7.70
N PHE A 86 11.54 -0.93 7.61
CA PHE A 86 11.29 -2.33 7.93
C PHE A 86 12.07 -3.29 7.03
N PHE A 87 11.96 -3.13 5.70
CA PHE A 87 12.68 -4.01 4.78
C PHE A 87 14.19 -3.89 4.90
N ALA A 88 14.72 -2.67 5.07
CA ALA A 88 16.15 -2.45 5.29
C ALA A 88 16.65 -3.14 6.57
N LYS A 89 15.85 -3.10 7.65
CA LYS A 89 16.20 -3.73 8.93
C LYS A 89 16.26 -5.25 8.85
N TYR A 90 15.39 -5.87 8.05
CA TYR A 90 15.21 -7.33 8.01
C TYR A 90 15.70 -7.99 6.72
N GLU A 91 16.41 -7.26 5.85
CA GLU A 91 16.96 -7.78 4.59
C GLU A 91 17.84 -9.04 4.81
N ASN A 92 18.56 -9.09 5.92
CA ASN A 92 19.42 -10.21 6.29
C ASN A 92 18.78 -11.23 7.24
N GLY A 93 17.51 -11.01 7.62
CA GLY A 93 16.78 -11.77 8.65
C GLY A 93 16.67 -11.01 9.98
N GLU A 94 15.81 -11.49 10.89
CA GLU A 94 15.69 -10.97 12.25
C GLU A 94 16.65 -11.63 13.24
N GLU A 95 17.28 -10.80 14.08
CA GLU A 95 18.04 -11.25 15.26
C GLU A 95 17.12 -11.57 16.45
N SER A 96 15.95 -10.92 16.51
CA SER A 96 14.98 -11.08 17.59
C SER A 96 13.56 -11.20 17.02
N ALA A 97 12.95 -12.38 17.22
CA ALA A 97 11.57 -12.66 16.81
C ALA A 97 10.54 -11.70 17.44
N ILE A 98 10.74 -11.29 18.70
CA ILE A 98 9.83 -10.37 19.41
C ILE A 98 9.86 -8.99 18.73
N GLN A 99 11.05 -8.42 18.56
CA GLN A 99 11.22 -7.14 17.88
C GLN A 99 10.70 -7.19 16.43
N PHE A 100 10.94 -8.29 15.72
CA PHE A 100 10.37 -8.51 14.38
C PHE A 100 8.85 -8.46 14.39
N ALA A 101 8.19 -9.18 15.30
CA ALA A 101 6.73 -9.17 15.40
C ALA A 101 6.17 -7.78 15.72
N VAL A 102 6.86 -7.00 16.57
CA VAL A 102 6.49 -5.60 16.87
C VAL A 102 6.57 -4.73 15.63
N ASP A 103 7.69 -4.78 14.90
CA ASP A 103 7.88 -3.94 13.72
C ASP A 103 7.00 -4.36 12.54
N LEU A 104 6.78 -5.67 12.37
CA LEU A 104 5.82 -6.23 11.43
C LEU A 104 4.40 -5.73 11.73
N GLY A 105 4.00 -5.72 13.00
CA GLY A 105 2.72 -5.18 13.45
C GLY A 105 2.53 -3.69 13.12
N ARG A 106 3.59 -2.89 13.26
CA ARG A 106 3.58 -1.46 12.89
C ARG A 106 3.36 -1.27 11.39
N VAL A 107 4.07 -2.03 10.55
CA VAL A 107 3.90 -1.99 9.09
C VAL A 107 2.49 -2.42 8.69
N MET A 108 2.00 -3.54 9.21
CA MET A 108 0.66 -4.05 8.91
C MET A 108 -0.44 -3.07 9.34
N GLY A 109 -0.27 -2.41 10.49
CA GLY A 109 -1.19 -1.37 10.95
C GLY A 109 -1.22 -0.17 10.02
N ALA A 110 -0.04 0.36 9.65
CA ALA A 110 0.08 1.49 8.74
C ALA A 110 -0.51 1.19 7.35
N LEU A 111 -0.22 0.01 6.79
CA LEU A 111 -0.79 -0.45 5.52
C LEU A 111 -2.31 -0.62 5.60
N SER A 112 -2.82 -1.22 6.68
CA SER A 112 -4.27 -1.41 6.84
C SER A 112 -5.02 -0.08 6.91
N THR A 113 -4.48 0.90 7.66
CA THR A 113 -5.05 2.25 7.69
C THR A 113 -5.02 2.91 6.32
N ARG A 114 -3.92 2.76 5.57
CA ARG A 114 -3.80 3.30 4.21
C ARG A 114 -4.83 2.68 3.27
N ILE A 115 -4.92 1.36 3.21
CA ILE A 115 -5.85 0.58 2.37
C ILE A 115 -7.30 1.02 2.61
N ILE A 116 -7.72 1.11 3.88
CA ILE A 116 -9.09 1.54 4.23
C ILE A 116 -9.38 2.93 3.66
N ARG A 117 -8.41 3.85 3.77
CA ARG A 117 -8.56 5.23 3.30
C ARG A 117 -8.53 5.33 1.78
N GLU A 118 -7.67 4.57 1.12
CA GLU A 118 -7.65 4.51 -0.35
C GLU A 118 -8.99 4.03 -0.87
N GLU A 119 -9.49 2.91 -0.34
CA GLU A 119 -10.74 2.31 -0.83
C GLU A 119 -11.97 3.17 -0.56
N SER A 120 -11.99 3.90 0.56
CA SER A 120 -13.14 4.74 0.97
C SER A 120 -13.06 6.20 0.50
N ARG A 121 -11.90 6.69 0.05
CA ARG A 121 -11.73 8.09 -0.35
C ARG A 121 -11.02 8.24 -1.68
N LEU A 122 -9.82 7.70 -1.84
CA LEU A 122 -9.02 7.89 -3.06
C LEU A 122 -9.70 7.24 -4.27
N TYR A 123 -10.06 5.96 -4.15
CA TYR A 123 -10.66 5.19 -5.24
C TYR A 123 -12.10 5.64 -5.52
N GLU A 124 -12.84 6.05 -4.50
CA GLU A 124 -14.16 6.65 -4.70
C GLU A 124 -14.05 7.97 -5.48
N ALA A 125 -13.12 8.85 -5.12
CA ALA A 125 -12.86 10.09 -5.86
C ALA A 125 -12.46 9.78 -7.31
N TYR A 126 -11.59 8.80 -7.53
CA TYR A 126 -11.16 8.38 -8.86
C TYR A 126 -12.34 7.85 -9.70
N ASP A 127 -13.18 6.99 -9.16
CA ASP A 127 -14.35 6.46 -9.85
C ASP A 127 -15.40 7.54 -10.16
N ARG A 128 -15.54 8.56 -9.29
CA ARG A 128 -16.36 9.75 -9.59
C ARG A 128 -15.76 10.56 -10.73
N MET A 129 -14.45 10.79 -10.72
CA MET A 129 -13.72 11.51 -11.76
C MET A 129 -13.83 10.83 -13.13
N VAL A 130 -13.57 9.52 -13.21
CA VAL A 130 -13.67 8.76 -14.47
C VAL A 130 -15.10 8.68 -14.98
N ALA A 131 -16.09 8.67 -14.09
CA ALA A 131 -17.50 8.70 -14.47
C ALA A 131 -18.03 10.11 -14.82
N GLY A 132 -17.19 11.15 -14.79
CA GLY A 132 -17.60 12.54 -15.06
C GLY A 132 -18.53 13.13 -14.00
N ARG A 133 -18.49 12.61 -12.77
CA ARG A 133 -19.34 13.01 -11.63
C ARG A 133 -18.59 13.82 -10.58
N MET A 134 -17.36 14.22 -10.86
CA MET A 134 -16.57 15.10 -10.00
C MET A 134 -16.62 16.50 -10.59
N SER A 135 -16.91 17.50 -9.75
CA SER A 135 -17.05 18.87 -10.19
C SER A 135 -15.71 19.41 -10.71
N ALA A 136 -15.79 20.24 -11.75
CA ALA A 136 -14.65 21.00 -12.27
C ALA A 136 -14.28 22.16 -11.33
#